data_AF-A0A0E3JZX6-F1
#
_entry.id   AF-A0A0E3JZX6-F1
#
_cell.length_a   1.000
_cell.length_b   1.000
_cell.length_c   1.000
_cell.angle_alpha   90.00
_cell.angle_beta   90.00
_cell.angle_gamma   90.00
#
_symmetry.space_group_name_H-M   'P 1'
#
loop_
_entity.id
_entity.type
_entity.pdbx_description
1 polymer ?
#
loop_
_entity_poly.entity_id
_entity_poly.type
_entity_poly.pdbx_seq_one_letter_code
_entity_poly.pdbx_strand_id
1 'polypeptide(L)'
;MKLKKEITIALIVIMALMIFTYARHLGIVGNSYLKISEDTKEKITSIIKKSKGEIPNLQTDNCKASWIKEAHIKQKEMMDKVLNTLTVVGESRKGKPDKFIIATFYDNMQVYIPYNKKDAHKNIIVEIDNHYYIAVAKEDDIKTIINYMEKQGVLKE
;
A
#
# COMPACT_ATOMS: atom_id res chain seq x y z
N MET A 1 10.67 38.25 36.16
CA MET A 1 9.35 38.00 35.53
C MET A 1 9.44 37.29 34.18
N LYS A 2 10.39 37.66 33.28
CA LYS A 2 10.62 37.00 31.98
C LYS A 2 10.96 35.50 32.08
N LEU A 3 11.89 35.13 32.97
CA LEU A 3 12.30 33.72 33.19
C LEU A 3 11.13 32.81 33.57
N LYS A 4 10.20 33.28 34.41
CA LYS A 4 9.01 32.51 34.79
C LYS A 4 8.08 32.27 33.60
N LYS A 5 7.92 33.27 32.71
CA LYS A 5 7.11 33.18 31.50
C LYS A 5 7.70 32.20 30.47
N GLU A 6 9.02 32.20 30.30
CA GLU A 6 9.73 31.28 29.42
C GLU A 6 9.64 29.82 29.90
N ILE A 7 9.77 29.59 31.22
CA ILE A 7 9.57 28.26 31.82
C ILE A 7 8.12 27.79 31.65
N THR A 8 7.13 28.67 31.85
CA THR A 8 5.71 28.32 31.63
C THR A 8 5.43 27.96 30.18
N ILE A 9 5.99 28.69 29.21
CA ILE A 9 5.83 28.37 27.78
C ILE A 9 6.48 27.02 27.45
N ALA A 10 7.68 26.76 27.95
CA ALA A 10 8.36 25.48 27.74
C ALA A 10 7.54 24.29 28.27
N LEU A 11 6.93 24.41 29.45
CA LEU A 11 6.08 23.37 30.03
C LEU A 11 4.81 23.10 29.20
N ILE A 12 4.19 24.15 28.64
CA ILE A 12 3.01 23.99 27.77
C ILE A 12 3.39 23.24 26.48
N VAL A 13 4.53 23.59 25.87
CA VAL A 13 5.02 22.91 24.65
C VAL A 13 5.33 21.44 24.93
N ILE A 14 5.98 21.14 26.06
CA ILE A 14 6.30 19.77 26.48
C ILE A 14 5.02 18.95 26.70
N MET A 15 4.00 19.51 27.38
CA MET A 15 2.71 18.84 27.53
C MET A 15 2.02 18.60 26.19
N ALA A 16 2.01 19.58 25.28
CA ALA A 16 1.41 19.44 23.96
C ALA A 16 2.08 18.32 23.15
N LEU A 17 3.41 18.22 23.21
CA LEU A 17 4.18 17.15 22.57
C LEU A 17 3.85 15.78 23.18
N MET A 18 3.75 15.68 24.51
CA MET A 18 3.36 14.43 25.18
C MET A 18 1.94 14.00 24.85
N ILE A 19 0.98 14.93 24.78
CA ILE A 19 -0.39 14.65 24.36
C ILE A 19 -0.41 14.16 22.90
N PHE A 20 0.36 14.78 22.02
CA PHE A 20 0.44 14.40 20.61
C PHE A 20 1.09 13.01 20.42
N THR A 21 2.19 12.72 21.11
CA THR A 21 2.83 11.40 21.06
C THR A 21 1.96 10.31 21.68
N TYR A 22 1.26 10.62 22.78
CA TYR A 22 0.31 9.70 23.42
C TYR A 22 -0.92 9.44 22.54
N ALA A 23 -1.50 10.48 21.94
CA ALA A 23 -2.60 10.33 20.97
C ALA A 23 -2.16 9.52 19.73
N ARG A 24 -0.89 9.63 19.32
CA ARG A 24 -0.31 8.80 18.26
C ARG A 24 -0.11 7.36 18.70
N HIS A 25 0.31 7.11 19.95
CA HIS A 25 0.44 5.76 20.51
C HIS A 25 -0.91 5.05 20.68
N LEU A 26 -1.96 5.80 21.04
CA LEU A 26 -3.35 5.34 21.11
C LEU A 26 -4.04 5.21 19.72
N GLY A 27 -3.36 5.54 18.63
CA GLY A 27 -3.94 5.48 17.27
C GLY A 27 -4.99 6.55 16.96
N ILE A 28 -5.14 7.56 17.81
CA ILE A 28 -6.06 8.70 17.63
C ILE A 28 -5.52 9.68 16.58
N VAL A 29 -4.19 9.79 16.46
CA VAL A 29 -3.53 10.51 15.36
C VAL A 29 -3.53 9.63 14.11
N GLY A 30 -4.69 9.62 13.46
CA GLY A 30 -4.94 9.28 12.06
C GLY A 30 -4.41 7.94 11.60
N ASN A 31 -5.25 6.89 11.64
CA ASN A 31 -5.18 5.89 10.58
C ASN A 31 -5.20 6.64 9.24
N SER A 32 -4.24 6.36 8.36
CA SER A 32 -4.11 6.99 7.04
C SER A 32 -5.27 6.62 6.09
N TYR A 33 -6.28 5.93 6.60
CA TYR A 33 -7.39 5.31 5.89
C TYR A 33 -8.68 5.38 6.70
N LEU A 34 -9.82 5.31 6.02
CA LEU A 34 -11.14 5.21 6.64
C LEU A 34 -11.46 3.75 6.98
N LYS A 35 -12.20 3.54 8.07
CA LYS A 35 -12.67 2.20 8.44
C LYS A 35 -13.71 1.75 7.43
N ILE A 36 -13.59 0.52 6.94
CA ILE A 36 -14.57 -0.15 6.08
C ILE A 36 -15.45 -1.10 6.90
N SER A 37 -16.64 -1.42 6.42
CA SER A 37 -17.49 -2.45 7.02
C SER A 37 -16.89 -3.85 6.82
N GLU A 38 -17.28 -4.79 7.67
CA GLU A 38 -16.87 -6.19 7.51
C GLU A 38 -17.43 -6.79 6.21
N ASP A 39 -18.67 -6.48 5.84
CA ASP A 39 -19.26 -6.92 4.55
C ASP A 39 -18.42 -6.47 3.34
N THR A 40 -17.95 -5.22 3.34
CA THR A 40 -17.07 -4.71 2.28
C THR A 40 -15.73 -5.45 2.29
N LYS A 41 -15.16 -5.69 3.47
CA LYS A 41 -13.91 -6.43 3.61
C LYS A 41 -14.03 -7.88 3.13
N GLU A 42 -15.15 -8.54 3.40
CA GLU A 42 -15.46 -9.88 2.90
C GLU A 42 -15.63 -9.90 1.38
N LYS A 43 -16.36 -8.93 0.81
CA LYS A 43 -16.49 -8.77 -0.64
C LYS A 43 -15.12 -8.65 -1.31
N ILE A 44 -14.27 -7.75 -0.82
CA ILE A 44 -12.93 -7.54 -1.38
C ILE A 44 -12.05 -8.78 -1.21
N THR A 45 -12.11 -9.44 -0.05
CA THR A 45 -11.38 -10.68 0.19
C THR A 45 -11.79 -11.79 -0.77
N SER A 46 -13.08 -11.87 -1.10
CA SER A 46 -13.60 -12.82 -2.10
C SER A 46 -13.04 -12.53 -3.50
N ILE A 47 -12.99 -11.25 -3.90
CA ILE A 47 -12.41 -10.82 -5.18
C ILE A 47 -10.92 -11.18 -5.24
N ILE A 48 -10.13 -10.81 -4.22
CA ILE A 48 -8.70 -11.14 -4.12
C ILE A 48 -8.46 -12.65 -4.25
N LYS A 49 -9.33 -13.48 -3.64
CA LYS A 49 -9.22 -14.94 -3.75
C LYS A 49 -9.51 -15.44 -5.17
N LYS A 50 -10.48 -14.86 -5.88
CA LYS A 50 -10.82 -15.23 -7.26
C LYS A 50 -9.71 -14.87 -8.24
N SER A 51 -9.02 -13.75 -8.02
CA SER A 51 -7.92 -13.31 -8.89
C SER A 51 -6.65 -14.15 -8.79
N LYS A 52 -6.57 -15.11 -7.85
CA LYS A 52 -5.43 -16.02 -7.72
C LYS A 52 -5.36 -16.95 -8.93
N GLY A 53 -4.14 -17.18 -9.41
CA GLY A 53 -3.87 -18.01 -10.57
C GLY A 53 -4.07 -17.30 -11.90
N GLU A 54 -4.58 -16.06 -11.91
CA GLU A 54 -4.55 -15.21 -13.09
C GLU A 54 -3.12 -14.81 -13.45
N ILE A 55 -2.91 -14.41 -14.71
CA ILE A 55 -1.64 -13.85 -15.16
C ILE A 55 -1.81 -12.33 -15.14
N PRO A 56 -1.31 -11.64 -14.10
CA PRO A 56 -1.38 -10.19 -14.09
C PRO A 56 -0.45 -9.63 -15.15
N ASN A 57 -0.83 -8.50 -15.71
CA ASN A 57 0.07 -7.69 -16.53
C ASN A 57 0.78 -6.68 -15.63
N LEU A 58 1.97 -6.99 -15.13
CA LEU A 58 2.75 -6.04 -14.32
C LEU A 58 3.29 -4.93 -15.22
N GLN A 59 2.90 -3.70 -14.91
CA GLN A 59 3.34 -2.49 -15.59
C GLN A 59 3.77 -1.47 -14.56
N THR A 60 4.35 -0.36 -14.99
CA THR A 60 4.66 0.77 -14.11
C THR A 60 3.87 1.99 -14.55
N ASP A 61 3.80 3.01 -13.68
CA ASP A 61 3.17 4.29 -14.01
C ASP A 61 3.81 4.99 -15.22
N ASN A 62 5.09 4.73 -15.48
CA ASN A 62 5.91 5.48 -16.43
C ASN A 62 6.50 4.66 -17.58
N CYS A 63 6.41 3.33 -17.53
CA CYS A 63 6.95 2.43 -18.55
C CYS A 63 5.97 1.29 -18.83
N LYS A 64 5.62 1.14 -20.12
CA LYS A 64 4.87 0.01 -20.63
C LYS A 64 5.83 -1.02 -21.23
N ALA A 65 5.89 -2.21 -20.65
CA ALA A 65 6.72 -3.32 -21.11
C ALA A 65 5.90 -4.37 -21.84
N SER A 66 6.48 -4.93 -22.90
CA SER A 66 5.96 -6.14 -23.55
C SER A 66 6.67 -7.35 -22.95
N TRP A 67 5.90 -8.30 -22.43
CA TRP A 67 6.42 -9.44 -21.71
C TRP A 67 6.43 -10.70 -22.57
N ILE A 68 7.50 -11.48 -22.46
CA ILE A 68 7.56 -12.84 -23.02
C ILE A 68 6.78 -13.82 -22.13
N LYS A 69 6.48 -15.01 -22.65
CA LYS A 69 5.68 -16.04 -21.96
C LYS A 69 6.28 -16.44 -20.60
N GLU A 70 7.60 -16.56 -20.53
CA GLU A 70 8.34 -16.90 -19.31
C GLU A 70 8.19 -15.81 -18.25
N ALA A 71 8.18 -14.54 -18.67
CA ALA A 71 7.96 -13.41 -17.78
C ALA A 71 6.53 -13.44 -17.22
N HIS A 72 5.52 -13.78 -18.03
CA HIS A 72 4.15 -13.93 -17.57
C HIS A 72 4.00 -15.02 -16.48
N ILE A 73 4.65 -16.17 -16.65
CA ILE A 73 4.66 -17.24 -15.63
C ILE A 73 5.25 -16.72 -14.33
N LYS A 74 6.41 -16.04 -14.40
CA LYS A 74 7.08 -15.50 -13.22
C LYS A 74 6.25 -14.43 -12.52
N GLN A 75 5.60 -13.55 -13.27
CA GLN A 75 4.70 -12.53 -12.73
C GLN A 75 3.52 -13.14 -11.97
N LYS A 76 2.91 -14.19 -12.54
CA LYS A 76 1.86 -14.96 -11.87
C LYS A 76 2.36 -15.55 -10.56
N GLU A 77 3.49 -16.26 -10.55
CA GLU A 77 4.03 -16.87 -9.33
C GLU A 77 4.31 -15.86 -8.21
N MET A 78 4.87 -14.68 -8.56
CA MET A 78 5.13 -13.62 -7.59
C MET A 78 3.84 -12.98 -7.07
N MET A 79 2.88 -12.72 -7.95
CA MET A 79 1.62 -12.11 -7.54
C MET A 79 0.73 -13.07 -6.76
N ASP A 80 0.73 -14.37 -7.05
CA ASP A 80 0.02 -15.36 -6.24
C ASP A 80 0.50 -15.37 -4.79
N LYS A 81 1.81 -15.19 -4.56
CA LYS A 81 2.39 -15.03 -3.21
C LYS A 81 1.88 -13.76 -2.52
N VAL A 82 1.85 -12.63 -3.23
CA VAL A 82 1.29 -11.38 -2.70
C VAL A 82 -0.20 -11.54 -2.38
N LEU A 83 -1.01 -12.06 -3.30
CA LEU A 83 -2.46 -12.26 -3.09
C LEU A 83 -2.75 -13.25 -1.96
N ASN A 84 -1.82 -14.12 -1.58
CA ASN A 84 -1.96 -14.99 -0.41
C ASN A 84 -1.85 -14.25 0.93
N THR A 85 -1.12 -13.13 0.98
CA THR A 85 -0.89 -12.35 2.21
C THR A 85 -1.54 -10.97 2.17
N LEU A 86 -2.08 -10.55 1.03
CA LEU A 86 -2.72 -9.27 0.82
C LEU A 86 -3.99 -9.13 1.66
N THR A 87 -3.99 -8.17 2.58
CA THR A 87 -5.11 -7.87 3.47
C THR A 87 -5.48 -6.40 3.35
N VAL A 88 -6.75 -6.12 3.03
CA VAL A 88 -7.28 -4.76 3.06
C VAL A 88 -7.50 -4.32 4.51
N VAL A 89 -6.97 -3.16 4.87
CA VAL A 89 -7.08 -2.59 6.22
C VAL A 89 -8.05 -1.43 6.30
N GLY A 90 -8.40 -0.82 5.16
CA GLY A 90 -9.40 0.24 5.08
C GLY A 90 -9.48 0.92 3.72
N GLU A 91 -10.24 2.00 3.65
CA GLU A 91 -10.42 2.80 2.44
C GLU A 91 -9.35 3.89 2.35
N SER A 92 -8.69 4.00 1.20
CA SER A 92 -7.62 4.95 0.96
C SER A 92 -8.18 6.35 0.75
N ARG A 93 -7.65 7.33 1.48
CA ARG A 93 -7.97 8.76 1.26
C ARG A 93 -7.18 9.39 0.10
N LYS A 94 -6.12 8.73 -0.37
CA LYS A 94 -5.13 9.33 -1.26
C LYS A 94 -5.15 8.75 -2.68
N GLY A 95 -6.06 7.83 -2.98
CA GLY A 95 -6.09 7.13 -4.27
C GLY A 95 -4.81 6.32 -4.51
N LYS A 96 -4.33 6.31 -5.75
CA LYS A 96 -3.10 5.62 -6.17
C LYS A 96 -1.82 6.34 -5.70
N PRO A 97 -0.71 5.63 -5.45
CA PRO A 97 0.59 6.25 -5.14
C PRO A 97 1.15 7.05 -6.32
N ASP A 98 2.16 7.89 -6.07
CA ASP A 98 2.82 8.67 -7.14
C ASP A 98 3.67 7.80 -8.08
N LYS A 99 4.39 6.83 -7.52
CA LYS A 99 5.25 5.89 -8.23
C LYS A 99 4.87 4.47 -7.86
N PHE A 100 4.45 3.68 -8.84
CA PHE A 100 3.87 2.36 -8.56
C PHE A 100 4.10 1.35 -9.68
N ILE A 101 4.12 0.10 -9.27
CA ILE A 101 3.89 -1.06 -10.12
C ILE A 101 2.41 -1.35 -10.07
N ILE A 102 1.75 -1.45 -11.23
CA ILE A 102 0.35 -1.85 -11.34
C ILE A 102 0.26 -3.30 -11.80
N ALA A 103 -0.50 -4.11 -11.07
CA ALA A 103 -0.96 -5.41 -11.50
C ALA A 103 -2.44 -5.33 -11.87
N THR A 104 -2.78 -5.59 -13.14
CA THR A 104 -4.17 -5.58 -13.63
C THR A 104 -4.70 -7.01 -13.72
N PHE A 105 -5.89 -7.25 -13.19
CA PHE A 105 -6.61 -8.52 -13.18
C PHE A 105 -7.96 -8.41 -13.93
N TYR A 106 -8.57 -9.54 -14.29
CA TYR A 106 -9.76 -9.57 -15.16
C TYR A 106 -11.03 -8.98 -14.51
N ASP A 107 -11.19 -9.10 -13.19
CA ASP A 107 -12.36 -8.59 -12.45
C ASP A 107 -12.31 -7.07 -12.18
N ASN A 108 -11.65 -6.30 -13.05
CA ASN A 108 -11.36 -4.87 -12.86
C ASN A 108 -10.63 -4.55 -11.54
N MET A 109 -9.98 -5.56 -10.93
CA MET A 109 -9.13 -5.34 -9.77
C MET A 109 -7.76 -4.86 -10.26
N GLN A 110 -7.29 -3.77 -9.67
CA GLN A 110 -5.93 -3.27 -9.88
C GLN A 110 -5.21 -3.21 -8.54
N VAL A 111 -3.97 -3.73 -8.51
CA VAL A 111 -3.12 -3.67 -7.32
C VAL A 111 -1.94 -2.76 -7.63
N TYR A 112 -1.84 -1.67 -6.88
CA TYR A 112 -0.79 -0.67 -6.98
C TYR A 112 0.23 -0.88 -5.86
N ILE A 113 1.42 -1.33 -6.22
CA ILE A 113 2.53 -1.55 -5.31
C ILE A 113 3.47 -0.34 -5.39
N PRO A 114 3.55 0.52 -4.37
CA PRO A 114 4.46 1.66 -4.40
C PRO A 114 5.91 1.19 -4.32
N TYR A 115 6.79 1.75 -5.15
CA TYR A 115 8.23 1.41 -5.12
C TYR A 115 9.11 2.53 -4.55
N ASN A 116 8.54 3.72 -4.30
CA ASN A 116 9.26 4.88 -3.77
C ASN A 116 9.08 5.08 -2.24
N LYS A 117 8.44 4.14 -1.54
CA LYS A 117 8.14 4.23 -0.11
C LYS A 117 8.97 3.23 0.69
N LYS A 118 9.55 3.68 1.81
CA LYS A 118 10.31 2.83 2.75
C LYS A 118 9.52 1.61 3.23
N ASP A 119 8.23 1.78 3.49
CA ASP A 119 7.31 0.72 3.92
C ASP A 119 6.31 0.35 2.82
N ALA A 120 6.80 0.07 1.61
CA ALA A 120 5.96 -0.24 0.44
C ALA A 120 4.88 -1.30 0.74
N HIS A 121 5.25 -2.35 1.47
CA HIS A 121 4.38 -3.46 1.84
C HIS A 121 3.18 -3.10 2.74
N LYS A 122 3.20 -1.92 3.38
CA LYS A 122 2.08 -1.37 4.18
C LYS A 122 1.25 -0.31 3.46
N ASN A 123 1.63 0.01 2.23
CA ASN A 123 1.12 1.15 1.48
C ASN A 123 0.57 0.74 0.10
N ILE A 124 0.21 -0.54 -0.05
CA ILE A 124 -0.36 -1.07 -1.28
C ILE A 124 -1.76 -0.49 -1.43
N ILE A 125 -2.13 -0.10 -2.64
CA ILE A 125 -3.50 0.32 -2.95
C ILE A 125 -4.15 -0.75 -3.81
N VAL A 126 -5.35 -1.17 -3.44
CA VAL A 126 -6.20 -2.06 -4.23
C VAL A 126 -7.36 -1.23 -4.75
N GLU A 127 -7.56 -1.19 -6.06
CA GLU A 127 -8.72 -0.57 -6.69
C GLU A 127 -9.68 -1.64 -7.19
N ILE A 128 -10.94 -1.51 -6.80
CA ILE A 128 -12.06 -2.36 -7.22
C ILE A 128 -13.26 -1.44 -7.42
N ASP A 129 -13.96 -1.58 -8.55
CA ASP A 129 -15.15 -0.78 -8.86
C ASP A 129 -14.92 0.75 -8.68
N ASN A 130 -13.74 1.27 -9.10
CA ASN A 130 -13.29 2.67 -8.92
C ASN A 130 -13.15 3.14 -7.45
N HIS A 131 -13.12 2.23 -6.48
CA HIS A 131 -12.87 2.55 -5.07
C HIS A 131 -11.46 2.11 -4.68
N TYR A 132 -10.76 2.97 -3.94
CA TYR A 132 -9.38 2.73 -3.51
C TYR A 132 -9.34 2.25 -2.07
N TYR A 133 -8.69 1.11 -1.86
CA TYR A 133 -8.49 0.49 -0.55
C TYR A 133 -7.01 0.42 -0.23
N ILE A 134 -6.64 0.69 1.02
CA ILE A 134 -5.29 0.45 1.48
C ILE A 134 -5.15 -1.00 1.94
N ALA A 135 -4.06 -1.63 1.53
CA ALA A 135 -3.75 -3.01 1.84
C ALA A 135 -2.33 -3.17 2.36
N VAL A 136 -2.14 -4.26 3.09
CA VAL A 136 -0.85 -4.71 3.59
C VAL A 136 -0.58 -6.11 3.06
N ALA A 137 0.69 -6.41 2.77
CA ALA A 137 1.13 -7.75 2.41
C ALA A 137 2.46 -8.05 3.10
N LYS A 138 2.95 -9.28 2.97
CA LYS A 138 4.25 -9.66 3.51
C LYS A 138 5.37 -8.88 2.81
N GLU A 139 6.31 -8.35 3.60
CA GLU A 139 7.40 -7.50 3.11
C GLU A 139 8.26 -8.19 2.04
N ASP A 140 8.61 -9.46 2.25
CA ASP A 140 9.47 -10.22 1.34
C ASP A 140 8.83 -10.42 -0.05
N ASP A 141 7.52 -10.64 -0.10
CA ASP A 141 6.80 -10.85 -1.36
C ASP A 141 6.79 -9.56 -2.18
N ILE A 142 6.59 -8.42 -1.52
CA ILE A 142 6.61 -7.09 -2.15
C ILE A 142 8.02 -6.71 -2.61
N LYS A 143 9.05 -6.96 -1.78
CA LYS A 143 10.45 -6.76 -2.18
C LYS A 143 10.81 -7.61 -3.40
N THR A 144 10.32 -8.83 -3.48
CA THR A 144 10.58 -9.73 -4.61
C THR A 144 10.06 -9.12 -5.93
N ILE A 145 8.86 -8.55 -5.92
CA ILE A 145 8.29 -7.88 -7.10
C ILE A 145 9.08 -6.63 -7.45
N ILE A 146 9.37 -5.76 -6.49
CA ILE A 146 10.10 -4.52 -6.73
C ILE A 146 11.49 -4.84 -7.33
N ASN A 147 12.23 -5.76 -6.71
CA ASN A 147 13.55 -6.19 -7.19
C ASN A 147 13.47 -6.84 -8.58
N TYR A 148 12.39 -7.56 -8.89
CA TYR A 148 12.19 -8.12 -10.22
C TYR A 148 12.02 -7.00 -11.25
N MET A 149 11.12 -6.05 -10.99
CA MET A 149 10.85 -4.93 -11.89
C MET A 149 12.09 -4.02 -12.05
N GLU A 150 12.85 -3.79 -10.98
CA GLU A 150 14.12 -3.09 -11.02
C GLU A 150 15.13 -3.79 -11.94
N LYS A 151 15.29 -5.11 -11.81
CA LYS A 151 16.17 -5.92 -12.68
C LYS A 151 15.75 -5.92 -14.15
N GLN A 152 14.47 -5.72 -14.43
CA GLN A 152 13.98 -5.56 -15.81
C GLN A 152 14.22 -4.14 -16.36
N GLY A 153 14.75 -3.21 -15.54
CA GLY A 153 15.03 -1.84 -15.94
C GLY A 153 13.77 -0.99 -16.17
N VAL A 154 12.62 -1.41 -15.62
CA VAL A 154 11.34 -0.72 -15.83
C VAL A 154 10.99 0.27 -14.71
N LEU A 155 11.70 0.24 -13.58
CA LEU A 155 11.55 1.24 -12.52
C LEU A 155 12.43 2.46 -12.81
N LYS A 156 11.87 3.66 -12.67
CA LYS A 156 12.60 4.93 -12.73
C LYS A 156 12.56 5.64 -11.39
N GLU A 157 13.72 6.12 -10.96
CA GLU A 157 13.92 6.90 -9.73
C GLU A 157 13.13 8.20 -9.67
#